data_AF-A0A562IZD6-F1
#
_entry.id   AF-A0A562IZD6-F1
#
_cell.length_a   1.000
_cell.length_b   1.000
_cell.length_c   1.000
_cell.angle_alpha   90.00
_cell.angle_beta   90.00
_cell.angle_gamma   90.00
#
_symmetry.space_group_name_H-M   'P 1'
#
loop_
_entity.id
_entity.type
_entity.pdbx_description
1 polymer ?
#
loop_
_entity_poly.entity_id
_entity_poly.type
_entity_poly.pdbx_seq_one_letter_code
_entity_poly.pdbx_strand_id
1 'polypeptide(L)' 'MTLRHILSLNPSKIRAIAHRRMALAALHADSSLSTRLNRYNDHMSKARELETQGGAQ' A
#
# COMPACT_ATOMS: atom_id res chain seq x y z
N MET A 1 -28.56 16.29 -0.61
CA MET A 1 -28.16 14.98 -1.16
C MET A 1 -26.69 15.06 -1.53
N THR A 2 -25.79 14.63 -0.64
CA THR A 2 -24.36 14.66 -0.93
C THR A 2 -24.07 13.57 -1.94
N LEU A 3 -23.74 13.99 -3.17
CA LEU A 3 -23.16 13.13 -4.18
C LEU A 3 -21.88 12.57 -3.58
N ARG A 4 -21.95 11.38 -2.97
CA ARG A 4 -20.77 10.57 -2.71
C ARG A 4 -20.21 10.35 -4.10
N HIS A 5 -19.17 11.10 -4.41
CA HIS A 5 -18.36 10.92 -5.60
C HIS A 5 -17.71 9.54 -5.42
N ILE A 6 -18.48 8.49 -5.74
CA ILE A 6 -18.02 7.13 -5.94
C ILE A 6 -17.18 7.25 -7.20
N LEU A 7 -16.00 7.84 -7.04
CA LEU A 7 -14.88 7.58 -7.92
C LEU A 7 -14.87 6.06 -8.01
N SER A 8 -14.97 5.55 -9.23
CA SER A 8 -14.64 4.18 -9.60
C SER A 8 -13.16 3.95 -9.29
N LEU A 9 -12.81 4.03 -8.02
CA LEU A 9 -11.49 4.08 -7.44
C LEU A 9 -11.32 2.66 -6.93
N ASN A 10 -10.76 1.81 -7.79
CA ASN A 10 -10.51 0.41 -7.46
C ASN A 10 -9.87 0.37 -6.05
N PRO A 11 -10.61 -0.11 -5.03
CA PRO A 11 -10.19 0.03 -3.64
C PRO A 11 -8.90 -0.73 -3.38
N SER A 12 -8.60 -1.75 -4.19
CA SER A 12 -7.33 -2.47 -4.15
C SER A 12 -6.18 -1.59 -4.63
N LYS A 13 -6.37 -0.78 -5.69
CA LYS A 13 -5.36 0.17 -6.17
C LYS A 13 -5.01 1.26 -5.15
N ILE A 14 -6.01 1.81 -4.45
CA ILE A 14 -5.79 2.80 -3.38
C ILE A 14 -5.00 2.17 -2.23
N ARG A 15 -5.41 0.97 -1.80
CA ARG A 15 -4.74 0.25 -0.71
C ARG A 15 -3.30 -0.11 -1.08
N ALA A 16 -3.04 -0.49 -2.33
CA ALA A 16 -1.68 -0.74 -2.82
C ALA A 16 -0.81 0.52 -2.76
N ILE A 17 -1.33 1.69 -3.17
CA ILE A 17 -0.61 2.98 -3.05
C ILE A 17 -0.35 3.34 -1.58
N ALA A 18 -1.32 3.12 -0.70
CA ALA A 18 -1.16 3.38 0.74
C ALA A 18 -0.04 2.52 1.33
N HIS A 19 0.00 1.23 1.01
CA HIS A 19 1.06 0.33 1.46
C HIS A 19 2.44 0.74 0.92
N ARG A 20 2.55 1.18 -0.34
CA ARG A 20 3.82 1.73 -0.86
C ARG A 20 4.31 2.93 -0.06
N ARG A 21 3.42 3.85 0.30
CA ARG A 21 3.77 5.02 1.12
C ARG A 21 4.23 4.60 2.52
N MET A 22 3.56 3.63 3.13
CA MET A 22 3.98 3.07 4.42
C MET A 22 5.33 2.36 4.33
N ALA A 23 5.61 1.64 3.24
CA ALA A 23 6.90 1.01 3.00
C ALA A 23 8.04 2.04 2.95
N LEU A 24 7.83 3.17 2.24
CA LEU A 24 8.79 4.26 2.20
C LEU A 24 8.98 4.90 3.59
N ALA A 25 7.90 5.16 4.32
CA ALA A 25 7.98 5.68 5.68
C ALA A 25 8.76 4.74 6.62
N ALA A 26 8.64 3.41 6.44
CA ALA A 26 9.40 2.44 7.21
C ALA A 26 10.92 2.51 6.96
N LEU A 27 11.36 2.90 5.76
CA LEU A 27 12.78 3.14 5.47
C LEU A 27 13.32 4.37 6.20
N HIS A 28 12.47 5.37 6.41
CA HIS A 28 12.83 6.61 7.12
C HIS A 28 12.77 6.51 8.64
N ALA A 29 12.23 5.44 9.22
CA ALA A 29 12.18 5.27 10.67
C ALA A 29 13.59 5.11 11.27
N ASP A 30 13.77 5.44 12.55
CA ASP A 30 15.04 5.29 13.29
C ASP A 30 15.23 3.90 13.92
N SER A 31 14.45 2.90 13.47
CA SER A 31 14.61 1.51 13.91
C SER A 31 15.85 0.85 13.29
N SER A 32 16.26 -0.30 13.82
CA SER A 32 17.36 -1.08 13.24
C SER A 32 17.13 -1.41 11.76
N LEU A 33 18.21 -1.56 10.99
CA LEU A 33 18.14 -1.83 9.55
C LEU A 33 17.28 -3.07 9.24
N SER A 34 17.46 -4.15 10.00
CA SER A 34 16.68 -5.38 9.86
C SER A 34 15.17 -5.12 10.06
N THR A 35 14.80 -4.38 11.09
CA THR A 35 13.39 -4.03 11.36
C THR A 35 12.77 -3.17 10.25
N ARG A 36 13.54 -2.21 9.70
CA ARG A 36 13.07 -1.35 8.61
C ARG A 36 12.86 -2.14 7.32
N LEU A 37 13.80 -3.01 6.97
CA LEU A 37 13.69 -3.88 5.80
C LEU A 37 12.52 -4.87 5.95
N ASN A 38 12.31 -5.45 7.12
CA ASN A 38 11.17 -6.33 7.36
C ASN A 38 9.84 -5.60 7.14
N ARG A 39 9.67 -4.43 7.76
CA ARG A 39 8.46 -3.59 7.59
C ARG A 39 8.24 -3.15 6.14
N TYR A 40 9.31 -2.76 5.44
CA TYR A 40 9.25 -2.44 4.02
C TYR A 40 8.74 -3.64 3.20
N ASN A 41 9.33 -4.82 3.41
CA ASN A 41 8.95 -6.05 2.70
C ASN A 41 7.50 -6.44 2.99
N ASP A 42 7.04 -6.36 4.25
CA ASP A 42 5.67 -6.63 4.65
C ASP A 42 4.66 -5.73 3.90
N HIS A 43 4.96 -4.43 3.83
CA HIS A 43 4.12 -3.48 3.11
C HIS A 43 4.16 -3.70 1.59
N MET A 44 5.33 -4.00 1.02
CA MET A 44 5.45 -4.27 -0.42
C MET A 44 4.78 -5.59 -0.82
N SER A 45 4.79 -6.61 0.04
CA SER A 45 4.05 -7.86 -0.18
C SER A 45 2.56 -7.58 -0.30
N LYS A 46 1.98 -6.87 0.67
CA LYS A 46 0.57 -6.46 0.65
C LYS A 46 0.22 -5.61 -0.56
N ALA A 47 1.10 -4.69 -0.96
CA ALA A 47 0.89 -3.88 -2.16
C ALA A 47 0.81 -4.75 -3.42
N ARG A 48 1.72 -5.72 -3.58
CA ARG A 48 1.72 -6.66 -4.71
C ARG A 48 0.49 -7.55 -4.72
N GLU A 49 0.10 -8.10 -3.58
CA GLU A 49 -1.13 -8.90 -3.45
C GLU A 49 -2.37 -8.12 -3.88
N LEU A 50 -2.48 -6.86 -3.44
CA LEU A 50 -3.58 -5.97 -3.81
C LEU A 50 -3.56 -5.57 -5.28
N GLU A 51 -2.38 -5.47 -5.90
CA GLU A 51 -2.25 -5.24 -7.34
C GLU A 51 -2.63 -6.47 -8.14
N THR A 52 -2.25 -7.67 -7.70
CA THR A 52 -2.71 -8.92 -8.33
C THR A 52 -4.22 -9.08 -8.21
N GLN A 53 -4.80 -8.76 -7.04
CA GLN A 53 -6.26 -8.78 -6.82
C GLN A 53 -7.00 -7.66 -7.58
N GLY A 54 -6.36 -6.51 -7.77
CA GLY A 54 -6.89 -5.39 -8.54
C GLY A 54 -6.57 -5.45 -10.04
N GLY A 55 -5.85 -6.48 -10.47
CA GLY A 55 -5.26 -6.66 -11.80
C GLY A 55 -5.96 -7.70 -12.68
N ALA A 56 -7.21 -8.06 -12.39
CA ALA A 56 -8.12 -8.52 -13.43
C ALA A 56 -8.67 -7.28 -14.15
N GLN A 57 -7.89 -6.76 -15.10
CA GLN A 57 -8.35 -5.78 -16.09
C GLN A 57 -7.93 -6.25 -17.47
#